data_AF-A0A392PSR2-F1
#
_entry.id   AF-A0A392PSR2-F1
#
_cell.length_a   1.000
_cell.length_b   1.000
_cell.length_c   1.000
_cell.angle_alpha   90.00
_cell.angle_beta   90.00
_cell.angle_gamma   90.00
#
_symmetry.space_group_name_H-M   'P 1'
#
loop_
_entity.id
_entity.type
_entity.pdbx_description
1 polymer ?
#
loop_
_entity_poly.entity_id
_entity_poly.type
_entity_poly.pdbx_seq_one_letter_code
_entity_poly.pdbx_strand_id
1 'polypeptide(L)' 'MEDLKTSQKDELAKLKKGCDDQLAKMKEDHAAEVKIIFPDLDEQRLGEADAKKRIENGKLIDDVPPAE' A
#
# COMPACT_ATOMS: atom_id res chain seq x y z
N MET A 1 8.37 -32.55 18.93
CA MET A 1 7.56 -32.04 17.78
C MET A 1 6.95 -30.68 18.09
N GLU A 2 6.69 -30.37 19.36
CA GLU A 2 6.09 -29.12 19.81
C GLU A 2 7.05 -27.93 19.71
N ASP A 3 8.34 -28.13 20.00
CA ASP A 3 9.37 -27.07 19.91
C ASP A 3 9.59 -26.55 18.48
N LEU A 4 9.41 -27.42 17.49
CA LEU A 4 9.49 -27.05 16.08
C LEU A 4 8.32 -26.16 15.68
N LYS A 5 7.12 -26.41 16.22
CA LYS A 5 5.92 -25.62 15.94
C LYS A 5 5.98 -24.24 16.59
N THR A 6 6.52 -24.15 17.81
CA THR A 6 6.72 -22.86 18.48
C THR A 6 7.78 -22.03 17.77
N SER A 7 8.93 -22.63 17.41
CA SER A 7 9.97 -21.94 16.65
C SER A 7 9.49 -21.40 15.30
N GLN A 8 8.70 -22.19 14.54
CA GLN A 8 8.11 -21.71 13.28
C GLN A 8 7.15 -20.53 13.47
N LYS A 9 6.37 -20.53 14.56
CA LYS A 9 5.45 -19.44 14.86
C LYS A 9 6.20 -18.14 15.18
N ASP A 10 7.28 -18.22 15.95
CA ASP A 10 8.08 -17.05 16.33
C ASP A 10 8.81 -16.46 15.12
N GLU A 11 9.38 -17.29 14.26
CA GLU A 11 10.03 -16.85 13.03
C GLU A 11 9.02 -16.20 12.06
N LEU A 12 7.81 -16.75 11.94
CA LEU A 12 6.73 -16.17 11.12
C LEU A 12 6.29 -14.80 11.67
N ALA A 13 6.19 -14.65 12.99
CA ALA A 13 5.86 -13.38 13.62
C ALA A 13 6.92 -12.31 13.37
N LYS A 14 8.22 -12.65 13.50
CA LYS A 14 9.32 -11.74 13.18
C LYS A 14 9.33 -11.35 11.70
N LEU A 15 9.13 -12.32 10.81
CA LEU A 15 9.10 -12.09 9.37
C LEU A 15 7.95 -11.15 8.99
N LYS A 16 6.74 -11.38 9.54
CA LYS A 16 5.59 -10.52 9.32
C LYS A 16 5.89 -9.09 9.77
N LYS A 17 6.38 -8.93 11.01
CA LYS A 17 6.73 -7.61 11.54
C LYS A 17 7.76 -6.90 10.66
N GLY A 18 8.81 -7.60 10.24
CA GLY A 18 9.84 -7.02 9.36
C GLY A 18 9.29 -6.59 7.99
N CYS A 19 8.24 -7.25 7.48
CA CYS A 19 7.56 -6.83 6.26
C CYS A 19 6.71 -5.57 6.50
N ASP A 20 5.94 -5.54 7.59
CA ASP A 20 5.11 -4.39 7.95
C ASP A 20 5.98 -3.13 8.19
N ASP A 21 7.10 -3.26 8.91
CA ASP A 21 8.02 -2.15 9.21
C ASP A 21 8.67 -1.60 7.92
N GLN A 22 9.08 -2.49 7.00
CA GLN A 22 9.63 -2.08 5.69
C GLN A 22 8.59 -1.38 4.82
N LEU A 23 7.34 -1.88 4.83
CA LEU A 23 6.24 -1.27 4.10
C LEU A 23 5.92 0.12 4.65
N ALA A 24 5.90 0.29 5.97
CA ALA A 24 5.69 1.59 6.60
C ALA A 24 6.76 2.59 6.19
N LYS A 25 8.04 2.18 6.24
CA LYS A 25 9.16 3.03 5.82
C LYS A 25 9.07 3.42 4.35
N MET A 26 8.77 2.47 3.46
CA MET A 26 8.63 2.75 2.02
C MET A 26 7.48 3.72 1.74
N LYS A 27 6.37 3.62 2.49
CA LYS A 27 5.26 4.58 2.37
C LYS A 27 5.65 5.98 2.84
N GLU A 28 6.40 6.09 3.92
CA GLU A 28 6.88 7.38 4.44
C GLU A 28 7.82 8.06 3.43
N ASP A 29 8.83 7.32 2.95
CA ASP A 29 9.78 7.81 1.95
C ASP A 29 9.04 8.27 0.68
N HIS A 30 8.10 7.44 0.20
CA HIS A 30 7.31 7.76 -0.99
C HIS A 30 6.38 8.97 -0.79
N ALA A 31 5.72 9.07 0.36
CA ALA A 31 4.87 10.22 0.67
C ALA A 31 5.68 11.52 0.69
N ALA A 32 6.92 11.48 1.19
CA ALA A 32 7.82 12.63 1.16
C ALA A 32 8.21 13.01 -0.28
N GLU A 33 8.57 12.04 -1.13
CA GLU A 33 8.88 12.28 -2.55
C GLU A 33 7.68 12.88 -3.30
N VAL A 34 6.50 12.32 -3.09
CA VAL A 34 5.26 12.78 -3.73
C VAL A 34 4.94 14.21 -3.32
N LYS A 35 5.13 14.57 -2.04
CA LYS A 35 4.90 15.93 -1.54
C LYS A 35 5.88 16.96 -2.11
N ILE A 36 7.11 16.55 -2.43
CA ILE A 36 8.09 17.44 -3.07
C ILE A 36 7.66 17.75 -4.51
N ILE A 37 7.19 16.74 -5.25
CA ILE A 37 6.80 16.89 -6.66
C ILE A 37 5.42 17.57 -6.79
N PHE A 38 4.51 17.26 -5.88
CA PHE A 38 3.14 17.74 -5.87
C PHE A 38 2.81 18.35 -4.49
N PRO A 39 3.26 19.59 -4.20
CA PRO A 39 3.06 20.21 -2.90
C PRO A 39 1.58 20.44 -2.54
N ASP A 40 0.71 20.53 -3.56
CA ASP A 40 -0.75 20.65 -3.40
C ASP A 40 -1.46 19.29 -3.29
N LEU A 41 -0.76 18.17 -3.42
CA LEU A 41 -1.34 16.83 -3.35
C LEU A 41 -1.32 16.36 -1.89
N ASP A 42 -2.45 16.50 -1.21
CA ASP A 42 -2.67 15.96 0.13
C ASP A 42 -3.22 14.52 0.07
N GLU A 43 -3.22 13.82 1.22
CA GLU A 43 -3.78 12.46 1.33
C GLU A 43 -5.24 12.37 0.86
N GLN A 44 -6.00 13.47 0.96
CA GLN A 44 -7.40 13.54 0.53
C GLN A 44 -7.50 13.50 -1.00
N ARG A 45 -6.67 14.28 -1.71
CA ARG A 45 -6.60 14.29 -3.17
C ARG A 45 -6.00 13.00 -3.74
N LEU A 46 -5.10 12.35 -3.01
CA LEU A 46 -4.61 11.01 -3.36
C LEU A 46 -5.73 9.96 -3.23
N GLY A 47 -6.51 10.01 -2.15
CA GLY A 47 -7.70 9.17 -1.97
C GLY A 47 -8.79 9.40 -3.02
N GLU A 48 -8.97 10.64 -3.49
CA GLU A 48 -9.89 10.93 -4.59
C GLU A 48 -9.45 10.36 -5.94
N ALA A 49 -8.13 10.30 -6.19
CA ALA A 49 -7.59 9.72 -7.42
C ALA A 49 -7.76 8.19 -7.46
N ASP A 50 -7.59 7.54 -6.30
CA ASP A 50 -7.75 6.09 -6.14
C ASP A 50 -9.24 5.68 -6.22
N ALA A 51 -10.14 6.46 -5.64
CA ALA A 51 -11.58 6.16 -5.60
C ALA A 51 -12.32 6.32 -6.94
N LYS A 52 -11.77 7.06 -7.91
CA LYS A 52 -12.44 7.39 -9.18
C LYS A 52 -11.85 6.67 -10.40
N LYS A 53 -10.81 5.86 -10.21
CA LYS A 53 -10.06 5.29 -11.32
C LYS A 53 -9.72 3.83 -11.07
N ARG A 54 -10.01 2.96 -12.04
CA ARG A 54 -9.56 1.57 -12.04
C ARG A 54 -8.37 1.41 -12.98
N ILE A 55 -7.50 0.44 -12.70
CA ILE A 55 -6.40 0.10 -13.61
C ILE A 55 -6.85 -1.08 -14.48
N GLU A 56 -6.95 -0.86 -15.78
CA GLU A 56 -7.23 -1.90 -16.78
C GLU A 56 -6.08 -1.96 -17.78
N ASN A 57 -5.47 -3.14 -17.97
CA ASN A 57 -4.32 -3.36 -18.86
C ASN A 57 -3.15 -2.39 -18.65
N GLY A 58 -2.88 -2.00 -17.40
CA GLY A 58 -1.82 -1.05 -17.05
C GLY A 58 -2.10 0.40 -17.42
N LYS A 59 -3.33 0.71 -17.86
CA LYS A 59 -3.82 2.08 -18.07
C LYS A 59 -4.83 2.44 -17.00
N LEU A 60 -4.72 3.66 -16.51
CA LEU A 60 -5.65 4.23 -15.56
C LEU A 60 -6.88 4.72 -16.33
N ILE A 61 -8.05 4.15 -16.05
CA ILE A 61 -9.34 4.50 -16.68
C ILE A 61 -10.31 4.98 -15.59
N ASP A 62 -11.21 5.90 -15.93
CA ASP A 62 -12.23 6.35 -14.99
C ASP A 62 -13.16 5.17 -14.64
N ASP A 63 -13.47 5.02 -13.35
CA ASP A 63 -14.41 4.01 -12.87
C ASP A 63 -15.84 4.46 -13.21
N VAL A 64 -16.22 4.29 -14.48
CA VAL A 64 -17.60 4.51 -14.92
C VAL A 64 -18.38 3.27 -14.45
N PRO A 65 -19.36 3.42 -13.53
CA PRO A 65 -20.26 2.32 -13.19
C PRO A 65 -21.00 1.92 -14.47
N PRO A 66 -21.15 0.61 -14.76
CA PRO A 66 -21.93 0.17 -15.91
C PRO A 66 -23.34 0.75 -15.79
N ALA A 67 -23.77 1.48 -16.81
CA ALA A 67 -25.13 2.01 -16.86
C ALA A 67 -26.11 0.82 -16.77
N GLU A 68 -27.05 0.91 -15.81
CA GLU A 68 -28.18 -0.02 -15.68
C GLU A 68 -29.06 -0.07 -16.93
#